data_AF-A0A2M7F8F8-F1
#
_entry.id   AF-A0A2M7F8F8-F1
#
_cell.length_a   1.000
_cell.length_b   1.000
_cell.length_c   1.000
_cell.angle_alpha   90.00
_cell.angle_beta   90.00
_cell.angle_gamma   90.00
#
_symmetry.space_group_name_H-M   'P 1'
#
loop_
_entity.id
_entity.type
_entity.pdbx_description
1 polymer ?
#
loop_
_entity_poly.entity_id
_entity_poly.type
_entity_poly.pdbx_seq_one_letter_code
_entity_poly.pdbx_strand_id
1 'polypeptide(L)'
;MGGDRVNALFDIVGNGTNSVIAACKRHGAAPPKFEELQGFLIVTFKAQMIAGGETEVAGAQSEAQSIRVLDVLSRDALSARALAEALGLRSKTGALKRTLNELLGEGLIEYTLPDKPNSRLQKYRLTNKGRSLITKQAKEAGTDEE
;
A
#
# COMPACT_ATOMS: atom_id res chain seq x y z
N MET A 1 -13.06 -17.97 -32.91
CA MET A 1 -12.56 -16.58 -32.82
C MET A 1 -13.11 -15.87 -31.57
N GLY A 2 -12.91 -16.44 -30.38
CA GLY A 2 -13.42 -15.89 -29.11
C GLY A 2 -12.37 -15.73 -28.00
N GLY A 3 -11.16 -16.26 -28.19
CA GLY A 3 -10.09 -16.22 -27.18
C GLY A 3 -9.32 -14.90 -27.12
N ASP A 4 -9.11 -14.23 -28.26
CA ASP A 4 -8.23 -13.06 -28.33
C ASP A 4 -8.81 -11.79 -27.69
N ARG A 5 -10.15 -11.68 -27.61
CA ARG A 5 -10.79 -10.51 -26.98
C ARG A 5 -10.76 -10.57 -25.44
N VAL A 6 -10.74 -11.78 -24.87
CA VAL A 6 -10.64 -11.96 -23.41
C VAL A 6 -9.25 -11.56 -22.92
N ASN A 7 -8.20 -11.86 -23.71
CA ASN A 7 -6.82 -11.47 -23.41
C ASN A 7 -6.61 -9.96 -23.40
N ALA A 8 -7.16 -9.22 -24.37
CA ALA A 8 -7.04 -7.77 -24.43
C ALA A 8 -7.75 -7.03 -23.28
N LEU A 9 -8.76 -7.65 -22.67
CA LEU A 9 -9.52 -7.07 -21.56
C LEU A 9 -8.76 -7.18 -20.22
N PHE A 10 -7.86 -8.17 -20.07
CA PHE A 10 -7.00 -8.26 -18.89
C PHE A 10 -6.05 -7.06 -18.77
N ASP A 11 -5.60 -6.49 -19.89
CA ASP A 11 -4.73 -5.32 -19.89
C ASP A 11 -5.46 -4.03 -19.46
N ILE A 12 -6.79 -3.97 -19.60
CA ILE A 12 -7.63 -2.80 -19.26
C ILE A 12 -7.98 -2.76 -17.76
N VAL A 13 -8.13 -3.92 -17.11
CA VAL A 13 -8.67 -4.02 -15.72
C VAL A 13 -7.56 -3.95 -14.65
N GLY A 14 -6.29 -3.89 -15.04
CA GLY A 14 -5.15 -3.75 -14.13
C GLY A 14 -4.88 -4.98 -13.25
N ASN A 15 -3.93 -4.88 -12.32
CA ASN A 15 -3.40 -6.00 -11.52
C ASN A 15 -4.42 -6.73 -10.60
N GLY A 16 -5.65 -6.22 -10.46
CA GLY A 16 -6.68 -6.81 -9.59
C GLY A 16 -7.12 -8.19 -10.06
N THR A 17 -7.28 -8.39 -11.37
CA THR A 17 -7.76 -9.65 -11.94
C THR A 17 -6.73 -10.78 -11.80
N ASN A 18 -5.45 -10.46 -12.02
CA ASN A 18 -4.34 -11.38 -11.78
C ASN A 18 -4.27 -11.83 -10.32
N SER A 19 -4.58 -10.92 -9.38
CA SER A 19 -4.64 -11.25 -7.95
C SER A 19 -5.74 -12.26 -7.63
N VAL A 20 -6.91 -12.17 -8.28
CA VAL A 20 -8.01 -13.14 -8.12
C VAL A 20 -7.61 -14.52 -8.65
N ILE A 21 -7.02 -14.59 -9.85
CA ILE A 21 -6.54 -15.85 -10.43
C ILE A 21 -5.49 -16.51 -9.52
N ALA A 22 -4.53 -15.73 -9.03
CA ALA A 22 -3.49 -16.21 -8.11
C ALA A 22 -4.08 -16.71 -6.78
N ALA A 23 -5.08 -16.03 -6.23
CA ALA A 23 -5.77 -16.44 -5.03
C ALA A 23 -6.53 -17.77 -5.23
N CYS A 24 -7.29 -17.92 -6.31
CA CYS A 24 -7.97 -19.18 -6.62
C CYS A 24 -6.98 -20.35 -6.70
N LYS A 25 -5.84 -20.15 -7.39
CA LYS A 25 -4.79 -21.17 -7.49
C LYS A 25 -4.18 -21.53 -6.13
N ARG A 26 -3.86 -20.53 -5.30
CA ARG A 26 -3.29 -20.73 -3.96
C ARG A 26 -4.20 -21.55 -3.05
N HIS A 27 -5.50 -21.33 -3.15
CA HIS A 27 -6.49 -21.99 -2.30
C HIS A 27 -7.09 -23.26 -2.92
N GLY A 28 -6.54 -23.75 -4.04
CA GLY A 28 -7.05 -24.94 -4.74
C GLY A 28 -8.49 -24.79 -5.24
N ALA A 29 -8.98 -23.55 -5.36
CA ALA A 29 -10.31 -23.25 -5.83
C ALA A 29 -10.36 -23.31 -7.36
N ALA A 30 -11.54 -23.60 -7.90
CA ALA A 30 -11.78 -23.53 -9.34
C ALA A 30 -11.40 -22.13 -9.87
N PRO A 31 -10.79 -22.04 -11.06
CA PRO A 31 -10.40 -20.77 -11.64
C PRO A 31 -11.64 -19.85 -11.84
N PRO A 32 -11.45 -18.52 -11.75
CA PRO A 32 -12.52 -17.57 -12.01
C PRO A 32 -13.06 -17.74 -13.44
N LYS A 33 -14.37 -17.57 -13.59
CA LYS A 33 -15.04 -17.46 -14.89
C LYS A 33 -15.13 -15.99 -15.29
N PHE A 34 -14.88 -15.72 -16.56
CA PHE A 34 -14.91 -14.39 -17.16
C PHE A 34 -15.98 -14.34 -18.23
N GLU A 35 -16.90 -13.39 -18.11
CA GLU A 35 -18.02 -13.22 -19.03
C GLU A 35 -18.20 -11.73 -19.35
N GLU A 36 -18.47 -11.38 -20.60
CA GLU A 36 -18.82 -10.02 -20.99
C GLU A 36 -20.34 -9.89 -21.11
N LEU A 37 -20.94 -8.96 -20.37
CA LEU A 37 -22.39 -8.70 -20.40
C LEU A 37 -22.65 -7.20 -20.58
N GLN A 38 -23.24 -6.82 -21.71
CA GLN A 38 -23.57 -5.42 -22.03
C GLN A 38 -22.39 -4.43 -21.87
N GLY A 39 -21.17 -4.87 -22.25
CA GLY A 39 -19.95 -4.06 -22.12
C GLY A 39 -19.31 -4.08 -20.72
N PHE A 40 -19.87 -4.84 -19.78
CA PHE A 40 -19.25 -5.09 -18.46
C PHE A 40 -18.50 -6.42 -18.46
N LEU A 41 -17.31 -6.43 -17.85
CA LEU A 41 -16.62 -7.68 -17.49
C LEU A 41 -17.15 -8.20 -16.15
N ILE A 42 -17.77 -9.37 -16.18
CA ILE A 42 -18.20 -10.11 -14.99
C ILE A 42 -17.16 -11.18 -14.69
N VAL A 43 -16.62 -11.14 -13.46
CA VAL A 43 -15.67 -12.13 -12.94
C VAL A 43 -16.32 -12.90 -11.80
N THR A 44 -16.56 -14.18 -12.00
CA THR A 44 -17.24 -15.04 -11.02
C THR A 44 -16.27 -16.08 -10.48
N PHE A 45 -16.10 -16.12 -9.16
CA PHE A 45 -15.29 -17.11 -8.47
C PHE A 45 -15.94 -17.52 -7.16
N LYS A 46 -15.64 -18.75 -6.70
CA LYS A 46 -16.09 -19.21 -5.38
C LYS A 46 -15.13 -18.68 -4.33
N ALA A 47 -15.61 -17.81 -3.46
CA ALA A 47 -14.91 -17.38 -2.26
C ALA A 47 -15.49 -18.11 -1.04
N GLN A 48 -14.63 -18.80 -0.27
CA GLN A 48 -14.99 -19.17 1.09
C GLN A 48 -14.66 -17.97 1.97
N MET A 49 -15.69 -17.33 2.53
CA MET A 49 -15.50 -16.28 3.53
C MET A 49 -15.03 -16.94 4.82
N ILE A 50 -13.71 -16.96 5.03
CA ILE A 50 -13.16 -17.32 6.33
C ILE A 50 -13.49 -16.15 7.26
N ALA A 51 -14.44 -16.34 8.18
CA ALA A 51 -14.63 -15.40 9.28
C ALA A 51 -13.34 -15.41 10.10
N GLY A 52 -12.48 -14.41 9.93
CA GLY A 52 -11.21 -14.29 10.66
C GLY A 52 -9.94 -14.60 9.87
N GLY A 53 -9.91 -14.35 8.56
CA GLY A 53 -8.62 -14.24 7.85
C GLY A 53 -8.03 -12.85 8.04
N GLU A 54 -7.23 -12.66 9.08
CA GLU A 54 -6.30 -11.53 9.16
C GLU A 54 -5.55 -11.42 7.83
N THR A 55 -5.54 -10.23 7.26
CA THR A 55 -4.87 -9.93 6.00
C THR A 55 -3.37 -9.81 6.26
N GLU A 56 -2.71 -10.90 6.67
CA GLU A 56 -1.31 -10.90 7.08
C GLU A 56 -0.33 -10.65 5.94
N VAL A 57 -0.78 -10.76 4.68
CA VAL A 57 0.11 -10.50 3.53
C VAL A 57 0.19 -9.02 3.14
N ALA A 58 -0.76 -8.19 3.59
CA ALA A 58 -0.73 -6.74 3.38
C ALA A 58 -0.14 -5.98 4.58
N GLY A 59 -0.32 -6.51 5.80
CA GLY A 59 0.17 -5.89 7.04
C GLY A 59 1.69 -5.72 7.04
N ALA A 60 2.45 -6.80 6.81
CA ALA A 60 3.91 -6.75 6.85
C ALA A 60 4.53 -5.82 5.79
N GLN A 61 3.96 -5.77 4.58
CA GLN A 61 4.44 -4.86 3.53
C GLN A 61 4.07 -3.39 3.82
N SER A 62 2.89 -3.15 4.39
CA SER A 62 2.46 -1.81 4.81
C SER A 62 3.31 -1.30 5.96
N GLU A 63 3.56 -2.13 6.96
CA GLU A 63 4.39 -1.82 8.13
C GLU A 63 5.85 -1.51 7.74
N ALA A 64 6.45 -2.34 6.88
CA ALA A 64 7.78 -2.07 6.35
C ALA A 64 7.85 -0.77 5.51
N GLN A 65 6.76 -0.38 4.85
CA GLN A 65 6.70 0.91 4.14
C GLN A 65 6.56 2.08 5.13
N SER A 66 5.72 1.95 6.16
CA SER A 66 5.53 2.94 7.22
C SER A 66 6.84 3.27 7.94
N ILE A 67 7.60 2.26 8.37
CA ILE A 67 8.88 2.44 9.05
C ILE A 67 9.87 3.21 8.17
N ARG A 68 9.98 2.85 6.89
CA ARG A 68 10.86 3.55 5.94
C ARG A 68 10.45 5.00 5.72
N VAL A 69 9.15 5.30 5.66
CA VAL A 69 8.65 6.68 5.57
C VAL A 69 9.06 7.48 6.80
N LEU A 70 8.89 6.91 8.00
CA LEU A 70 9.26 7.55 9.26
C LEU A 70 10.78 7.79 9.34
N ASP A 71 11.60 6.81 8.97
CA ASP A 71 13.07 6.95 8.94
C ASP A 71 13.52 8.08 8.01
N VAL A 72 12.96 8.16 6.80
CA VAL A 72 13.29 9.23 5.86
C VAL A 72 12.88 10.61 6.42
N LEU A 73 11.69 10.71 7.04
CA LEU A 73 11.20 11.95 7.64
C LEU A 73 11.88 12.34 8.95
N SER A 74 12.68 11.45 9.55
CA SER A 74 13.48 11.77 10.74
C SER A 74 14.55 12.83 10.45
N ARG A 75 14.98 12.93 9.18
CA ARG A 75 16.07 13.81 8.72
C ARG A 75 15.57 15.20 8.32
N ASP A 76 14.53 15.27 7.48
CA ASP A 76 13.98 16.53 7.00
C ASP A 76 12.49 16.40 6.62
N ALA A 77 11.79 17.52 6.57
CA ALA A 77 10.42 17.62 6.08
C ALA A 77 10.39 17.55 4.55
N LEU A 78 9.68 16.55 4.02
CA LEU A 78 9.67 16.25 2.59
C LEU A 78 8.27 16.32 2.00
N SER A 79 8.20 16.67 0.71
CA SER A 79 6.97 16.52 -0.06
C SER A 79 6.70 15.05 -0.37
N ALA A 80 5.46 14.69 -0.71
CA ALA A 80 5.14 13.32 -1.15
C ALA A 80 5.99 12.87 -2.36
N ARG A 81 6.48 13.81 -3.20
CA ARG A 81 7.33 13.47 -4.34
C ARG A 81 8.75 13.15 -3.89
N ALA A 82 9.32 14.02 -3.06
CA ALA A 82 10.65 13.81 -2.51
C ALA A 82 10.70 12.54 -1.64
N LEU A 83 9.62 12.21 -0.93
CA LEU A 83 9.48 10.93 -0.22
C LEU A 83 9.50 9.74 -1.16
N ALA A 84 8.75 9.78 -2.26
CA ALA A 84 8.77 8.71 -3.25
C ALA A 84 10.18 8.51 -3.82
N GLU A 85 10.87 9.60 -4.16
CA GLU A 85 12.25 9.57 -4.67
C GLU A 85 13.23 9.00 -3.64
N ALA A 86 13.15 9.45 -2.37
CA ALA A 86 13.98 8.93 -1.28
C ALA A 86 13.74 7.45 -0.97
N LEU A 87 12.52 6.95 -1.21
CA LEU A 87 12.16 5.54 -1.06
C LEU A 87 12.46 4.69 -2.29
N GLY A 88 13.12 5.25 -3.32
CA GLY A 88 13.45 4.55 -4.56
C GLY A 88 12.24 4.25 -5.46
N LEU A 89 11.11 4.93 -5.24
CA LEU A 89 9.89 4.75 -6.02
C LEU A 89 9.94 5.64 -7.28
N ARG A 90 9.51 5.08 -8.42
CA ARG A 90 9.40 5.82 -9.70
C ARG A 90 8.43 6.99 -9.63
N SER A 91 7.39 6.88 -8.80
CA SER A 91 6.31 7.87 -8.70
C SER A 91 5.59 7.80 -7.34
N LYS A 92 4.67 8.73 -7.10
CA LYS A 92 3.77 8.72 -5.96
C LYS A 92 2.76 7.57 -6.15
N THR A 93 3.07 6.42 -5.57
CA THR A 93 2.20 5.23 -5.67
C THR A 93 0.97 5.38 -4.79
N GLY A 94 -0.10 4.65 -5.13
CA GLY A 94 -1.29 4.56 -4.28
C GLY A 94 -0.98 3.97 -2.90
N ALA A 95 -0.01 3.04 -2.83
CA ALA A 95 0.49 2.50 -1.57
C ALA A 95 1.10 3.58 -0.68
N LEU A 96 2.02 4.40 -1.22
CA LEU A 96 2.61 5.51 -0.49
C LEU A 96 1.54 6.50 0.00
N LYS A 97 0.52 6.81 -0.81
CA LYS A 97 -0.58 7.69 -0.41
C LYS A 97 -1.37 7.12 0.78
N ARG A 98 -1.66 5.81 0.78
CA ARG A 98 -2.35 5.15 1.89
C ARG A 98 -1.50 5.18 3.16
N THR A 99 -0.22 4.81 3.07
CA THR A 99 0.73 4.89 4.18
C THR A 99 0.79 6.29 4.78
N LEU A 100 0.88 7.34 3.95
CA LEU A 100 0.90 8.72 4.45
C LEU A 100 -0.40 9.10 5.18
N ASN A 101 -1.56 8.67 4.67
CA ASN A 101 -2.83 8.92 5.33
C ASN A 101 -2.97 8.17 6.66
N GLU A 102 -2.50 6.94 6.73
CA GLU A 102 -2.46 6.13 7.95
C GLU A 102 -1.58 6.80 9.01
N LEU A 103 -0.34 7.15 8.65
CA LEU A 103 0.61 7.83 9.55
C LEU A 103 0.12 9.21 10.02
N LEU A 104 -0.60 9.95 9.16
CA LEU A 104 -1.27 11.20 9.54
C LEU A 104 -2.41 10.93 10.55
N GLY A 105 -3.24 9.92 10.29
CA GLY A 105 -4.36 9.54 11.17
C GLY A 105 -3.88 9.07 12.54
N GLU A 106 -2.73 8.38 12.60
CA GLU A 106 -2.08 7.98 13.84
C GLU A 106 -1.32 9.11 14.54
N GLY A 107 -1.16 10.27 13.89
CA GLY A 107 -0.42 11.42 14.41
C GLY A 107 1.09 11.19 14.51
N LEU A 108 1.65 10.28 13.71
CA LEU A 108 3.10 10.01 13.66
C LEU A 108 3.83 11.02 12.76
N ILE A 109 3.11 11.54 11.77
CA ILE A 109 3.56 12.62 10.91
C ILE A 109 2.49 13.70 10.87
N GLU A 110 2.88 14.90 10.46
CA GLU A 110 1.97 16.03 10.29
C GLU A 110 2.36 16.90 9.10
N TYR A 111 1.41 17.74 8.71
CA TYR A 111 1.61 18.75 7.67
C TYR A 111 2.44 19.92 8.17
N THR A 112 3.37 20.41 7.36
CA THR A 112 4.12 21.63 7.66
C THR A 112 3.29 22.91 7.51
N LEU A 113 2.26 22.90 6.65
CA LEU A 113 1.33 24.01 6.42
C LEU A 113 -0.12 23.57 6.72
N PRO A 114 -0.51 23.42 8.00
CA PRO A 114 -1.84 22.91 8.36
C PRO A 114 -2.99 23.78 7.82
N ASP A 115 -2.82 25.09 7.72
CA ASP A 115 -3.86 26.02 7.24
C ASP A 115 -4.09 25.95 5.72
N LYS A 116 -3.13 25.37 4.98
CA LYS A 116 -3.16 25.30 3.51
C LYS A 116 -2.80 23.89 3.04
N PRO A 117 -3.64 22.88 3.36
CA PRO A 117 -3.34 21.47 3.08
C PRO A 117 -3.17 21.17 1.58
N ASN A 118 -3.81 21.96 0.71
CA ASN A 118 -3.71 21.85 -0.74
C ASN A 118 -2.55 22.67 -1.34
N SER A 119 -1.68 23.26 -0.52
CA SER A 119 -0.55 24.05 -0.99
C SER A 119 0.44 23.21 -1.80
N ARG A 120 0.96 23.77 -2.89
CA ARG A 120 2.06 23.15 -3.65
C ARG A 120 3.35 23.03 -2.83
N LEU A 121 3.48 23.81 -1.76
CA LEU A 121 4.63 23.81 -0.84
C LEU A 121 4.38 22.90 0.38
N GLN A 122 3.28 22.14 0.40
CA GLN A 122 2.96 21.22 1.48
C GLN A 122 4.03 20.13 1.59
N LYS A 123 4.52 19.93 2.82
CA LYS A 123 5.43 18.85 3.19
C LYS A 123 4.87 18.08 4.38
N TYR A 124 5.45 16.91 4.62
CA TYR A 124 5.23 16.08 5.79
C TYR A 124 6.45 16.21 6.70
N ARG A 125 6.24 16.25 8.01
CA ARG A 125 7.31 16.18 9.02
C ARG A 125 6.96 15.18 10.10
N LEU A 126 7.97 14.63 10.76
CA LEU A 126 7.76 13.75 11.90
C LEU A 126 7.22 14.53 13.11
N THR A 127 6.26 13.94 13.82
CA THR A 127 5.82 14.44 15.13
C THR A 127 6.71 13.90 16.24
N ASN A 128 6.57 14.41 17.46
CA ASN A 128 7.22 13.84 18.64
C ASN A 128 6.83 12.37 18.86
N LYS A 129 5.56 12.01 18.58
CA LYS A 129 5.09 10.62 18.67
C LYS A 129 5.80 9.72 17.65
N GLY A 130 5.94 10.19 16.41
CA GLY A 130 6.70 9.48 15.37
C GLY A 130 8.18 9.30 15.74
N ARG A 131 8.82 10.33 16.32
CA ARG A 131 10.22 10.26 16.78
C ARG A 131 10.40 9.17 17.83
N SER A 132 9.51 9.11 18.81
CA SER A 132 9.57 8.11 19.88
C SER A 132 9.44 6.67 19.36
N LEU A 133 8.64 6.44 18.31
CA LEU A 133 8.52 5.10 17.71
C LEU A 133 9.81 4.64 17.05
N ILE A 134 10.47 5.51 16.28
CA ILE A 134 11.77 5.18 15.65
C ILE A 134 12.81 4.86 16.72
N THR A 135 12.88 5.66 17.78
CA THR A 135 13.83 5.43 18.88
C THR A 135 13.55 4.11 19.61
N LYS A 136 12.28 3.73 19.78
CA LYS A 136 11.90 2.46 20.41
C LYS A 136 12.31 1.26 19.56
N GLN A 137 12.05 1.31 18.25
CA GLN A 137 12.43 0.25 17.31
C GLN A 137 13.95 0.08 17.19
N ALA A 138 14.71 1.18 17.23
CA ALA A 138 16.18 1.13 17.25
C ALA A 138 16.73 0.43 18.52
N LYS A 139 15.98 0.47 19.62
CA LYS A 139 16.37 -0.17 20.89
C LYS A 139 16.03 -1.66 20.92
N GLU A 140 14.94 -2.06 20.25
CA GLU A 140 14.49 -3.45 20.16
C GLU A 140 15.30 -4.26 19.12
N ALA A 141 15.82 -3.63 18.07
CA ALA A 141 16.69 -4.29 17.08
C ALA A 141 18.15 -4.52 17.55
N GLY A 142 18.52 -4.05 18.74
CA GLY A 142 19.87 -4.11 19.29
C GLY A 142 20.06 -5.03 20.49
N THR A 143 19.14 -5.97 20.74
CA THR A 143 19.20 -6.89 21.89
C THR A 143 19.25 -8.34 21.39
N ASP A 144 20.34 -8.74 20.74
CA ASP A 144 20.66 -10.13 20.39
C ASP A 144 22.19 -10.32 20.24
N GLU A 145 23.01 -9.80 21.17
CA GLU A 145 24.42 -10.26 21.34
C GLU A 145 24.83 -10.12 22.83
N GLU A 146 24.59 -11.18 23.62
CA GLU A 146 25.50 -11.62 24.70
C GLU A 146 25.40 -13.15 24.86
#